data_AF-A0AA45G884-F1
#
_entry.id   AF-A0AA45G884-F1
#
_cell.length_a   1.000
_cell.length_b   1.000
_cell.length_c   1.000
_cell.angle_alpha   90.00
_cell.angle_beta   90.00
_cell.angle_gamma   90.00
#
_symmetry.space_group_name_H-M   'P 1'
#
loop_
_entity.id
_entity.type
_entity.pdbx_description
1 polymer ?
#
loop_
_entity_poly.entity_id
_entity_poly.type
_entity_poly.pdbx_seq_one_letter_code
_entity_poly.pdbx_strand_id
1 'polypeptide(L)'
;MRDALAEAINLGIDEVVQKAVSQQRWYRKYANTISTAVGLSSTVAMTVLSMGLDLPQGVSVALVVVGSLATILGVSQTKNGVQPHTAVQLQEAARR
;
A
#
# COMPACT_ATOMS: atom_id res chain seq x y z
N MET A 1 -4.68 35.73 19.13
CA MET A 1 -4.58 34.46 19.89
C MET A 1 -4.98 33.25 19.05
N ARG A 2 -6.06 33.30 18.26
CA ARG A 2 -6.41 32.24 17.29
C ARG A 2 -5.34 32.04 16.21
N ASP A 3 -4.73 33.11 15.69
CA ASP A 3 -3.75 33.02 14.60
C ASP A 3 -2.43 32.38 15.03
N ALA A 4 -1.92 32.76 16.21
CA ALA A 4 -0.73 32.16 16.81
C ALA A 4 -0.91 30.65 17.11
N LEU A 5 -2.15 30.23 17.45
CA LEU A 5 -2.45 28.82 17.71
C LEU A 5 -2.51 28.02 16.40
N ALA A 6 -3.08 28.58 15.33
CA ALA A 6 -3.10 27.96 14.00
C ALA A 6 -1.67 27.83 13.42
N GLU A 7 -0.83 28.85 13.60
CA GLU A 7 0.57 28.82 13.19
C GLU A 7 1.36 27.73 13.93
N ALA A 8 1.19 27.61 15.24
CA ALA A 8 1.82 26.56 16.04
C ALA A 8 1.37 25.15 15.63
N ILE A 9 0.08 24.96 15.30
CA ILE A 9 -0.45 23.68 14.81
C ILE A 9 0.16 23.32 13.44
N ASN A 10 0.23 24.28 12.52
CA ASN A 10 0.79 24.06 11.19
C ASN A 10 2.27 23.68 11.24
N LEU A 11 3.07 24.36 12.07
CA LEU A 11 4.47 24.02 12.30
C LEU A 11 4.62 22.60 12.85
N GLY A 12 3.77 22.21 13.82
CA GLY A 12 3.78 20.86 14.36
C GLY A 12 3.43 19.78 13.33
N ILE A 13 2.46 20.04 12.45
CA ILE A 13 2.08 19.11 11.36
C ILE A 13 3.23 18.96 10.37
N ASP A 14 3.87 20.07 9.96
CA ASP A 14 5.01 20.06 9.04
C ASP A 14 6.17 19.22 9.58
N GLU A 15 6.49 19.38 10.87
CA GLU A 15 7.57 18.67 11.52
C GLU A 15 7.30 17.16 11.63
N VAL A 16 6.06 16.77 11.96
CA VAL A 16 5.63 15.37 12.02
C VAL A 16 5.68 14.71 10.64
N VAL A 17 5.18 15.40 9.60
CA VAL A 17 5.17 14.89 8.22
C VAL A 17 6.60 14.73 7.69
N GLN A 18 7.47 15.73 7.88
CA GLN A 18 8.88 15.65 7.50
C GLN A 18 9.61 14.51 8.19
N LYS A 19 9.37 14.31 9.50
CA LYS A 19 9.98 13.21 10.25
C LYS A 19 9.50 11.85 9.75
N ALA A 20 8.22 11.71 9.43
CA ALA A 20 7.68 10.47 8.85
C ALA A 20 8.25 10.17 7.46
N VAL A 21 8.43 11.19 6.61
CA VAL A 21 8.98 11.05 5.25
C VAL A 21 10.49 10.80 5.25
N SER A 22 11.25 11.37 6.20
CA SER A 22 12.70 11.18 6.30
C SER A 22 13.09 9.86 6.96
N GLN A 23 12.30 9.36 7.91
CA GLN A 23 12.58 8.11 8.62
C GLN A 23 12.10 6.84 7.88
N GLN A 24 11.21 6.97 6.89
CA GLN A 24 10.77 5.81 6.13
C GLN A 24 11.89 5.28 5.21
N ARG A 25 12.03 3.95 5.14
CA ARG A 25 12.95 3.32 4.17
C ARG A 25 12.49 3.63 2.74
N TRP A 26 13.46 3.81 1.82
CA TRP A 26 13.21 4.23 0.44
C TRP A 26 12.17 3.37 -0.29
N TYR A 27 12.14 2.06 -0.02
CA TYR A 27 11.23 1.11 -0.67
C TYR A 27 9.80 1.12 -0.10
N ARG A 28 9.55 1.76 1.06
CA ARG A 28 8.20 1.77 1.66
C ARG A 28 7.17 2.50 0.79
N LYS A 29 7.61 3.42 -0.07
CA LYS A 29 6.76 4.13 -1.03
C LYS A 29 6.13 3.18 -2.07
N TYR A 30 6.76 2.02 -2.28
CA TYR A 30 6.34 1.02 -3.26
C TYR A 30 5.93 -0.30 -2.61
N ALA A 31 5.69 -0.32 -1.30
CA ALA A 31 5.43 -1.56 -0.57
C ALA A 31 4.20 -2.30 -1.14
N ASN A 32 3.13 -1.58 -1.47
CA ASN A 32 1.94 -2.17 -2.09
C ASN A 32 2.25 -2.69 -3.49
N THR A 33 3.02 -1.94 -4.29
CA THR A 33 3.44 -2.39 -5.63
C THR A 33 4.23 -3.69 -5.56
N ILE A 34 5.17 -3.79 -4.61
CA ILE A 34 5.96 -5.01 -4.38
C ILE A 34 5.04 -6.16 -3.95
N SER A 35 4.10 -5.90 -3.03
CA SER A 35 3.16 -6.91 -2.55
C SER A 35 2.24 -7.42 -3.66
N THR A 36 1.74 -6.51 -4.51
CA THR A 36 0.96 -6.83 -5.70
C THR A 36 1.78 -7.66 -6.68
N ALA A 37 3.04 -7.28 -6.94
CA ALA A 37 3.92 -8.04 -7.82
C ALA A 37 4.14 -9.45 -7.30
N VAL A 38 4.40 -9.62 -6.00
CA VAL A 38 4.54 -10.95 -5.36
C VAL A 38 3.25 -11.76 -5.47
N GLY A 39 2.08 -11.17 -5.20
CA GLY A 39 0.79 -11.85 -5.31
C GLY A 39 0.49 -12.28 -6.75
N LEU A 40 0.80 -11.43 -7.73
CA LEU A 40 0.66 -11.75 -9.15
C LEU A 40 1.61 -12.87 -9.56
N SER A 41 2.89 -12.79 -9.21
CA SER A 41 3.87 -13.86 -9.48
C SER A 41 3.46 -15.19 -8.85
N SER A 42 2.92 -15.15 -7.63
CA SER A 42 2.42 -16.36 -6.94
C SER A 42 1.22 -16.96 -7.67
N THR A 43 0.28 -16.11 -8.11
CA THR A 43 -0.90 -16.54 -8.87
C THR A 43 -0.50 -17.16 -10.22
N VAL A 44 0.45 -16.55 -10.94
CA VAL A 44 0.98 -17.08 -12.20
C VAL A 44 1.68 -18.42 -11.98
N ALA A 45 2.57 -18.50 -10.98
CA ALA A 45 3.26 -19.76 -10.65
C ALA A 45 2.27 -20.87 -10.32
N MET A 46 1.26 -20.56 -9.50
CA MET A 46 0.21 -21.50 -9.14
C MET A 46 -0.63 -21.95 -10.35
N THR A 47 -0.91 -21.04 -11.28
CA THR A 47 -1.61 -21.36 -12.53
C THR A 47 -0.78 -22.31 -13.39
N VAL A 48 0.51 -22.02 -13.59
CA VAL A 48 1.42 -22.86 -14.38
C VAL A 48 1.56 -24.26 -13.77
N LEU A 49 1.71 -24.36 -12.45
CA LEU A 49 1.77 -25.65 -11.76
C LEU A 49 0.46 -26.45 -11.90
N SER A 50 -0.67 -25.75 -11.92
CA SER A 50 -2.00 -26.37 -12.05
C SER A 50 -2.25 -26.90 -13.46
N MET A 51 -1.59 -26.39 -14.51
CA MET A 51 -1.74 -26.89 -15.88
C MET A 51 -1.26 -28.34 -16.06
N GLY A 52 -0.34 -28.81 -15.21
CA GLY A 52 0.13 -30.20 -15.23
C GLY A 52 -0.73 -31.16 -14.41
N LEU A 53 -1.74 -30.65 -13.71
CA LEU A 53 -2.68 -31.42 -12.91
C LEU A 53 -4.02 -31.41 -13.64
N ASP A 54 -4.58 -32.57 -13.95
CA ASP A 54 -5.86 -32.69 -14.64
C ASP A 54 -7.02 -32.33 -13.69
N LEU A 55 -7.10 -31.05 -13.36
CA LEU A 55 -7.97 -30.51 -12.33
C LEU A 55 -9.36 -30.25 -12.89
N PRO A 56 -10.43 -30.66 -12.19
CA PRO A 56 -11.79 -30.29 -12.55
C PRO A 56 -11.92 -28.77 -12.63
N GLN A 57 -12.66 -28.26 -13.63
CA GLN A 57 -12.79 -26.83 -13.90
C GLN A 57 -13.20 -26.01 -12.65
N GLY A 58 -14.08 -26.56 -11.81
CA GLY A 58 -14.48 -25.92 -10.56
C GLY A 58 -13.34 -25.69 -9.57
N VAL A 59 -12.38 -26.63 -9.51
CA VAL A 59 -11.19 -26.51 -8.65
C VAL A 59 -10.25 -25.44 -9.18
N SER A 60 -10.02 -25.40 -10.50
CA SER A 60 -9.19 -24.37 -11.13
C SER A 60 -9.74 -22.96 -10.91
N VAL A 61 -11.06 -22.78 -11.04
CA VAL A 61 -11.72 -21.49 -10.74
C VAL A 61 -11.60 -21.12 -9.27
N ALA A 62 -11.81 -22.08 -8.36
CA ALA A 62 -11.67 -21.84 -6.93
C ALA A 62 -10.25 -21.40 -6.55
N LEU A 63 -9.21 -22.01 -7.14
CA LEU A 63 -7.81 -21.64 -6.92
C LEU A 63 -7.52 -20.19 -7.35
N VAL A 64 -8.03 -19.76 -8.51
CA VAL A 64 -7.87 -18.39 -9.00
C VAL A 64 -8.58 -17.39 -8.07
N VAL A 65 -9.81 -17.69 -7.64
CA VAL A 65 -10.57 -16.83 -6.74
C VAL A 65 -9.87 -16.70 -5.39
N VAL A 66 -9.46 -17.81 -4.79
CA VAL A 66 -8.74 -17.80 -3.50
C VAL A 66 -7.41 -17.07 -3.61
N GLY A 67 -6.63 -17.32 -4.66
CA GLY A 67 -5.36 -16.61 -4.89
C GLY A 67 -5.54 -15.10 -5.07
N SER A 68 -6.61 -14.70 -5.75
CA SER A 68 -6.97 -13.29 -5.94
C SER A 68 -7.36 -12.63 -4.61
N LEU A 69 -8.20 -13.28 -3.80
CA LEU A 69 -8.57 -12.79 -2.47
C LEU A 69 -7.36 -12.70 -1.53
N ALA A 70 -6.49 -13.70 -1.53
CA ALA A 70 -5.25 -13.68 -0.76
C ALA A 70 -4.35 -12.52 -1.16
N THR A 71 -4.23 -12.25 -2.47
CA THR A 71 -3.47 -11.09 -2.99
C THR A 71 -4.08 -9.77 -2.53
N ILE A 72 -5.40 -9.60 -2.62
CA ILE A 72 -6.10 -8.40 -2.16
C ILE A 72 -5.85 -8.17 -0.67
N LEU A 73 -6.01 -9.21 0.15
CA LEU A 73 -5.77 -9.14 1.60
C LEU A 73 -4.31 -8.81 1.92
N GLY A 74 -3.37 -9.40 1.19
CA GLY A 74 -1.95 -9.10 1.33
C GLY A 74 -1.65 -7.64 1.03
N VAL A 75 -2.12 -7.14 -0.12
CA VAL A 75 -1.93 -5.73 -0.52
C VAL A 75 -2.61 -4.78 0.46
N SER A 76 -3.81 -5.10 0.94
CA SER A 76 -4.53 -4.26 1.90
C SER A 76 -3.83 -4.17 3.26
N GLN A 77 -3.14 -5.22 3.69
CA GLN A 77 -2.39 -5.21 4.95
C GLN A 77 -0.99 -4.60 4.81
N THR A 78 -0.50 -4.43 3.58
CA THR A 78 0.77 -3.76 3.35
C THR A 78 0.64 -2.27 3.66
N LYS A 79 1.41 -1.82 4.65
CA LYS A 79 1.48 -0.41 5.03
C LYS A 79 2.38 0.35 4.04
N ASN A 80 1.76 1.03 3.09
CA ASN A 80 2.46 1.94 2.20
C ASN A 80 3.03 3.15 2.99
N GLY A 81 4.23 3.58 2.59
CA GLY A 81 4.87 4.78 3.14
C GLY A 81 4.14 6.06 2.71
N VAL A 82 4.44 7.17 3.39
CA VAL A 82 3.90 8.49 3.05
C VAL A 82 4.45 8.91 1.70
N GLN A 83 3.55 9.16 0.75
CA GLN A 83 3.95 9.63 -0.58
C GLN A 83 4.17 11.15 -0.58
N PRO A 84 5.08 11.68 -1.42
CA PRO A 84 5.35 13.12 -1.48
C PRO A 84 4.09 13.96 -1.73
N HIS A 85 3.18 13.48 -2.58
CA HIS A 85 1.93 14.17 -2.87
C HIS A 85 0.97 14.18 -1.66
N THR A 86 0.97 13.12 -0.84
CA THR A 86 0.15 13.03 0.38
C THR A 86 0.66 14.00 1.44
N ALA A 87 1.98 14.16 1.55
CA ALA A 87 2.59 15.17 2.42
C ALA A 87 2.13 16.58 2.03
N VAL A 88 2.19 16.95 0.74
CA VAL A 88 1.72 18.25 0.25
C VAL A 88 0.22 18.45 0.51
N GLN A 89 -0.62 17.43 0.28
CA GLN A 89 -2.06 17.52 0.57
C GLN A 89 -2.37 17.71 2.05
N LEU A 90 -1.62 17.06 2.95
CA LEU A 90 -1.79 17.25 4.40
C LEU A 90 -1.39 18.67 4.82
N GLN A 91 -0.35 19.22 4.23
CA GLN A 91 0.07 20.61 4.46
C GLN A 91 -0.96 21.61 3.94
N GLU A 92 -1.54 21.37 2.76
CA GLU A 92 -2.61 22.19 2.21
C GLU A 92 -3.90 22.09 3.02
N ALA A 93 -4.26 20.90 3.49
CA ALA A 93 -5.43 20.69 4.33
C ALA A 93 -5.29 21.35 5.71
N ALA A 94 -4.08 21.37 6.29
CA ALA A 94 -3.81 22.06 7.55
C ALA A 94 -3.89 23.59 7.44
N ARG A 95 -3.62 24.14 6.24
CA ARG A 95 -3.68 25.58 5.95
C ARG A 95 -5.09 26.10 5.63
N ARG A 96 -6.09 25.23 5.47
CA ARG A 96 -7.50 25.60 5.25
C ARG A 96 -8.26 25.70 6.57
#